data_AF-A0A2S5MRJ4-F1
#
_entry.id   AF-A0A2S5MRJ4-F1
#
_cell.length_a   1.000
_cell.length_b   1.000
_cell.length_c   1.000
_cell.angle_alpha   90.00
_cell.angle_beta   90.00
_cell.angle_gamma   90.00
#
_symmetry.space_group_name_H-M   'P 1'
#
loop_
_entity.id
_entity.type
_entity.pdbx_description
1 polymer ?
#
loop_
_entity_poly.entity_id
_entity_poly.type
_entity_poly.pdbx_seq_one_letter_code
_entity_poly.pdbx_strand_id
1 'polypeptide(L)'
;MSDTEDHEIQLLPDDQSPERAADRAVKWKRRPNRAYVRTTHDPVKGGSTYVITEAGRDAVRKASAGGMSIAAIARNVLGISRYAFEDMRKRDASVQELVEYGRELLADEITDLLLAQARNGVVASTIFLARSRAGFENDAGVIEGKAQPKVVNNTVNVTFAQPMTKEDFAALLDPKVIDHEH
;
A
#
# COMPACT_ATOMS: atom_id res chain seq x y z
N MET A 1 -45.72 17.20 -7.57
CA MET A 1 -44.59 17.84 -8.28
C MET A 1 -43.51 18.06 -7.24
N SER A 2 -42.57 17.13 -7.12
CA SER A 2 -41.45 17.19 -6.18
C SER A 2 -40.21 17.55 -6.97
N ASP A 3 -39.74 18.78 -6.78
CA ASP A 3 -38.47 19.26 -7.32
C ASP A 3 -37.34 18.38 -6.77
N THR A 4 -36.70 17.66 -7.69
CA THR A 4 -35.47 16.93 -7.40
C THR A 4 -34.35 17.86 -7.81
N GLU A 5 -33.70 18.49 -6.83
CA GLU A 5 -32.50 19.29 -7.07
C GLU A 5 -31.38 18.36 -7.52
N ASP A 6 -31.07 18.40 -8.82
CA ASP A 6 -29.86 17.82 -9.40
C ASP A 6 -28.65 18.53 -8.80
N HIS A 7 -28.03 17.93 -7.78
CA HIS A 7 -26.72 18.36 -7.31
C HIS A 7 -25.66 17.98 -8.35
N GLU A 8 -25.46 18.87 -9.31
CA GLU A 8 -24.36 18.85 -10.26
C GLU A 8 -23.03 18.94 -9.47
N ILE A 9 -22.37 17.80 -9.29
CA ILE A 9 -21.02 17.75 -8.73
C ILE A 9 -20.11 18.40 -9.76
N GLN A 10 -19.80 19.69 -9.57
CA GLN A 10 -18.78 20.40 -10.34
C GLN A 10 -17.44 19.70 -10.12
N LEU A 11 -17.08 18.83 -11.07
CA LEU A 11 -15.74 18.29 -11.23
C LEU A 11 -14.82 19.47 -11.57
N LEU A 12 -14.17 20.02 -10.55
CA LEU A 12 -13.12 21.01 -10.71
C LEU A 12 -12.10 20.51 -11.74
N PRO A 13 -11.65 21.37 -12.67
CA PRO A 13 -10.56 21.02 -13.56
C PRO A 13 -9.35 20.57 -12.73
N ASP A 14 -8.72 19.51 -13.20
CA ASP A 14 -7.60 18.80 -12.57
C ASP A 14 -6.50 19.71 -11.99
N ASP A 15 -6.36 20.94 -12.50
CA ASP A 15 -5.34 21.91 -12.11
C ASP A 15 -5.57 22.62 -10.76
N GLN A 16 -6.79 22.59 -10.23
CA GLN A 16 -7.20 23.32 -9.01
C GLN A 16 -7.32 22.44 -7.76
N SER A 17 -6.95 21.16 -7.82
CA SER A 17 -7.01 20.30 -6.64
C SER A 17 -6.10 20.82 -5.52
N PRO A 18 -6.60 21.02 -4.28
CA PRO A 18 -5.82 21.55 -3.17
C PRO A 18 -4.59 20.69 -2.82
N GLU A 19 -4.62 19.39 -3.15
CA GLU A 19 -3.48 18.49 -3.03
C GLU A 19 -2.29 18.90 -3.94
N ARG A 20 -2.55 19.36 -5.17
CA ARG A 20 -1.51 19.87 -6.10
C ARG A 20 -0.86 21.15 -5.56
N ALA A 21 -1.66 22.03 -4.95
CA ALA A 21 -1.17 23.25 -4.34
C ALA A 21 -0.32 22.97 -3.09
N ALA A 22 -0.75 22.03 -2.25
CA ALA A 22 -0.03 21.64 -1.03
C ALA A 22 1.33 21.00 -1.33
N ASP A 23 1.42 20.07 -2.30
CA ASP A 23 2.71 19.44 -2.63
C ASP A 23 3.65 20.40 -3.38
N ARG A 24 3.11 21.38 -4.13
CA ARG A 24 3.90 22.50 -4.69
C ARG A 24 4.47 23.40 -3.59
N ALA A 25 3.74 23.59 -2.49
CA ALA A 25 4.15 24.45 -1.38
C ALA A 25 5.28 23.84 -0.53
N VAL A 26 5.44 22.52 -0.53
CA VAL A 26 6.55 21.88 0.19
C VAL A 26 7.85 21.99 -0.62
N LYS A 27 8.73 22.89 -0.19
CA LYS A 27 10.07 23.10 -0.79
C LYS A 27 11.01 21.94 -0.42
N TRP A 28 10.84 20.78 -1.06
CA TRP A 28 11.69 19.61 -0.87
C TRP A 28 13.11 19.84 -1.43
N LYS A 29 14.10 19.94 -0.53
CA LYS A 29 15.54 19.98 -0.88
C LYS A 29 16.12 18.58 -1.19
N ARG A 30 15.37 17.67 -1.82
CA ARG A 30 15.95 16.41 -2.31
C ARG A 30 16.33 16.57 -3.78
N ARG A 31 17.61 16.33 -4.07
CA ARG A 31 18.08 16.29 -5.44
C ARG A 31 17.58 14.99 -6.09
N PRO A 32 17.16 15.04 -7.37
CA PRO A 32 16.84 13.84 -8.14
C PRO A 32 17.97 12.83 -8.05
N ASN A 33 17.63 11.55 -7.93
CA ASN A 33 18.63 10.50 -7.92
C ASN A 33 19.20 10.33 -9.34
N ARG A 34 20.38 10.91 -9.58
CA ARG A 34 21.01 10.96 -10.91
C ARG A 34 21.43 9.59 -11.44
N ALA A 35 21.51 8.58 -10.58
CA ALA A 35 21.72 7.20 -11.02
C ALA A 35 20.50 6.65 -11.78
N TYR A 36 19.31 7.17 -11.49
CA TYR A 36 18.04 6.64 -12.02
C TYR A 36 17.31 7.61 -12.93
N VAL A 37 17.50 8.92 -12.75
CA VAL A 37 16.79 9.96 -13.50
C VAL A 37 17.74 11.04 -13.96
N ARG A 38 17.59 11.47 -15.22
CA ARG A 38 18.27 12.64 -15.78
C ARG A 38 17.30 13.80 -15.93
N THR A 39 17.79 15.00 -15.62
CA THR A 39 17.06 16.24 -15.91
C THR A 39 17.38 16.66 -17.34
N THR A 40 16.36 16.87 -18.14
CA THR A 40 16.47 17.39 -19.52
C THR A 40 15.68 18.69 -19.63
N HIS A 41 16.03 19.55 -20.58
CA HIS A 41 15.24 20.73 -20.88
C HIS A 41 14.13 20.34 -21.85
N ASP A 42 12.88 20.62 -21.52
CA ASP A 42 11.74 20.44 -22.41
C ASP A 42 11.60 21.70 -23.29
N PRO A 43 11.91 21.61 -24.60
CA PRO A 43 11.82 22.76 -25.50
C PRO A 43 10.37 23.21 -25.75
N VAL A 44 9.36 22.38 -25.46
CA VAL A 44 7.94 22.67 -25.70
C VAL A 44 7.32 23.41 -24.51
N LYS A 45 7.62 22.96 -23.29
CA LYS A 45 7.07 23.57 -22.05
C LYS A 45 7.97 24.65 -21.43
N GLY A 46 9.16 24.90 -21.98
CA GLY A 46 10.10 25.90 -21.48
C GLY A 46 10.61 25.63 -20.06
N GLY A 47 10.64 24.36 -19.66
CA GLY A 47 10.94 23.94 -18.29
C GLY A 47 11.85 22.71 -18.22
N SER A 48 12.42 22.44 -17.03
CA SER A 48 13.18 21.21 -16.80
C SER A 48 12.23 20.02 -16.61
N THR A 49 12.42 18.97 -17.39
CA THR A 49 11.71 17.70 -17.29
C THR A 49 12.65 16.58 -16.86
N TYR A 50 12.09 15.41 -16.58
CA TYR A 50 12.82 14.23 -16.14
C TYR A 50 12.66 13.09 -17.15
N VAL A 51 13.77 12.39 -17.39
CA VAL A 51 13.86 11.18 -18.21
C VAL A 51 14.47 10.08 -17.37
N ILE A 52 13.82 8.92 -17.36
CA ILE A 52 14.30 7.76 -16.62
C ILE A 52 15.47 7.11 -17.38
N THR A 53 16.47 6.64 -16.63
CA THR A 53 17.58 5.84 -17.16
C THR A 53 17.23 4.35 -17.09
N GLU A 54 18.02 3.50 -17.75
CA GLU A 54 17.81 2.05 -17.70
C GLU A 54 17.91 1.48 -16.28
N ALA A 55 18.91 1.91 -15.50
CA ALA A 55 19.01 1.55 -14.09
C ALA A 55 17.79 2.02 -13.28
N GLY A 56 17.22 3.18 -13.64
CA GLY A 56 15.98 3.67 -13.04
C GLY A 56 14.76 2.82 -13.41
N ARG A 57 14.66 2.34 -14.65
CA ARG A 57 13.60 1.44 -15.10
C ARG A 57 13.60 0.14 -14.29
N ASP A 58 14.78 -0.46 -14.13
CA ASP A 58 14.95 -1.64 -13.29
C ASP A 58 14.59 -1.39 -11.82
N ALA A 59 14.99 -0.23 -11.28
CA ALA A 59 14.66 0.13 -9.91
C ALA A 59 13.15 0.34 -9.71
N VAL A 60 12.46 0.97 -10.66
CA VAL A 60 10.99 1.14 -10.64
C VAL A 60 10.30 -0.22 -10.68
N ARG A 61 10.67 -1.09 -11.63
CA ARG A 61 10.12 -2.44 -11.75
C ARG A 61 10.26 -3.24 -10.46
N LYS A 62 11.46 -3.27 -9.88
CA LYS A 62 11.74 -3.96 -8.60
C LYS A 62 10.95 -3.37 -7.45
N ALA A 63 10.85 -2.05 -7.37
CA ALA A 63 10.10 -1.39 -6.31
C ALA A 63 8.59 -1.65 -6.44
N SER A 64 8.06 -1.68 -7.66
CA SER A 64 6.66 -2.06 -7.93
C SER A 64 6.38 -3.52 -7.57
N ALA A 65 7.28 -4.45 -7.92
CA ALA A 65 7.19 -5.84 -7.50
C ALA A 65 7.26 -6.01 -5.98
N GLY A 66 8.00 -5.15 -5.27
CA GLY A 66 8.00 -5.10 -3.80
C GLY A 66 6.78 -4.42 -3.18
N GLY A 67 5.74 -4.08 -3.95
CA GLY A 67 4.52 -3.46 -3.43
C GLY A 67 4.64 -2.00 -3.04
N MET A 68 5.68 -1.29 -3.49
CA MET A 68 5.79 0.14 -3.20
C MET A 68 4.72 0.96 -3.93
N SER A 69 4.14 1.92 -3.21
CA SER A 69 3.21 2.88 -3.81
C SER A 69 3.92 3.80 -4.81
N ILE A 70 3.19 4.34 -5.78
CA ILE A 70 3.72 5.27 -6.79
C ILE A 70 4.42 6.46 -6.13
N ALA A 71 3.82 7.01 -5.08
CA ALA A 71 4.38 8.12 -4.32
C ALA A 71 5.66 7.73 -3.57
N ALA A 72 5.78 6.49 -3.11
CA ALA A 72 7.00 5.98 -2.46
C ALA A 72 8.10 5.73 -3.50
N ILE A 73 7.78 5.17 -4.67
CA ILE A 73 8.73 4.98 -5.77
C ILE A 73 9.32 6.33 -6.20
N ALA A 74 8.46 7.31 -6.47
CA ALA A 74 8.89 8.65 -6.87
C ALA A 74 9.84 9.27 -5.83
N ARG A 75 9.48 9.21 -4.55
CA ARG A 75 10.21 9.90 -3.47
C ARG A 75 11.46 9.16 -3.01
N ASN A 76 11.38 7.84 -2.83
CA ASN A 76 12.42 7.05 -2.16
C ASN A 76 13.37 6.40 -3.17
N VAL A 77 12.90 6.06 -4.36
CA VAL A 77 13.74 5.45 -5.40
C VAL A 77 14.32 6.54 -6.29
N LEU A 78 13.45 7.33 -6.93
CA LEU A 78 13.84 8.28 -7.97
C LEU A 78 14.26 9.66 -7.42
N GLY A 79 13.85 9.99 -6.19
CA GLY A 79 14.15 11.29 -5.58
C GLY A 79 13.45 12.47 -6.26
N ILE A 80 12.30 12.24 -6.90
CA ILE A 80 11.48 13.27 -7.56
C ILE A 80 10.10 13.37 -6.90
N SER A 81 9.37 14.44 -7.18
CA SER A 81 7.99 14.57 -6.70
C SER A 81 7.08 13.53 -7.34
N ARG A 82 5.98 13.21 -6.66
CA ARG A 82 4.95 12.31 -7.19
C ARG A 82 4.42 12.83 -8.53
N TYR A 83 4.10 14.11 -8.62
CA TYR A 83 3.61 14.74 -9.85
C TYR A 83 4.60 14.68 -11.01
N ALA A 84 5.89 14.87 -10.75
CA ALA A 84 6.92 14.75 -11.77
C ALA A 84 7.03 13.31 -12.30
N PHE A 85 6.83 12.32 -11.44
CA PHE A 85 6.79 10.92 -11.85
C PHE A 85 5.50 10.55 -12.60
N GLU A 86 4.36 11.11 -12.21
CA GLU A 86 3.09 10.96 -12.95
C GLU A 86 3.18 11.59 -14.34
N ASP A 87 3.73 12.80 -14.48
CA ASP A 87 3.96 13.44 -15.78
C ASP A 87 4.93 12.63 -16.64
N MET A 88 5.99 12.06 -16.04
CA MET A 88 6.91 11.14 -16.74
C MET A 88 6.18 9.91 -17.30
N ARG A 89 5.30 9.27 -16.52
CA ARG A 89 4.51 8.11 -16.96
C ARG A 89 3.52 8.44 -18.06
N LYS A 90 2.93 9.64 -18.03
CA LYS A 90 2.04 10.12 -19.10
C LYS A 90 2.79 10.36 -20.41
N ARG A 91 4.06 10.77 -20.34
CA ARG A 91 4.91 11.03 -21.51
C ARG A 91 5.61 9.80 -22.06
N ASP A 92 5.99 8.86 -21.20
CA ASP A 92 6.69 7.62 -21.55
C ASP A 92 5.88 6.41 -21.07
N ALA A 93 5.12 5.81 -22.00
CA ALA A 93 4.29 4.64 -21.74
C ALA A 93 5.09 3.42 -21.25
N SER A 94 6.38 3.30 -21.62
CA SER A 94 7.22 2.20 -21.14
C SER A 94 7.41 2.25 -19.62
N VAL A 95 7.40 3.45 -19.02
CA VAL A 95 7.47 3.60 -17.55
C VAL A 95 6.17 3.15 -16.89
N GLN A 96 5.04 3.35 -17.55
CA GLN A 96 3.75 2.84 -17.08
C GLN A 96 3.73 1.31 -17.09
N GLU A 97 4.16 0.71 -18.20
CA GLU A 97 4.23 -0.75 -18.38
C GLU A 97 5.12 -1.41 -17.33
N LEU A 98 6.25 -0.79 -16.97
CA LEU A 98 7.14 -1.34 -15.92
C LEU A 98 6.48 -1.38 -14.54
N VAL A 99 5.64 -0.38 -14.23
CA VAL A 99 4.90 -0.35 -12.96
C VAL A 99 3.82 -1.42 -12.95
N GLU A 100 3.12 -1.58 -14.06
CA GLU A 100 2.07 -2.60 -14.24
C GLU A 100 2.66 -4.00 -14.17
N TYR A 101 3.72 -4.26 -14.94
CA TYR A 101 4.45 -5.52 -14.90
C TYR A 101 4.97 -5.86 -13.50
N GLY A 102 5.53 -4.88 -12.79
CA GLY A 102 5.93 -5.09 -11.39
C GLY A 102 4.75 -5.47 -10.49
N ARG A 103 3.57 -4.88 -10.69
CA ARG A 103 2.36 -5.23 -9.94
C ARG A 103 1.82 -6.61 -10.29
N GLU A 104 1.94 -7.03 -11.54
CA GLU A 104 1.59 -8.39 -11.96
C GLU A 104 2.48 -9.42 -11.25
N LEU A 105 3.80 -9.19 -11.19
CA LEU A 105 4.72 -10.05 -10.43
C LEU A 105 4.35 -10.14 -8.94
N LEU A 106 3.97 -9.02 -8.32
CA LEU A 106 3.48 -9.02 -6.94
C LEU A 106 2.18 -9.81 -6.79
N ALA A 107 1.26 -9.69 -7.75
CA ALA A 107 -0.01 -10.41 -7.72
C ALA A 107 0.21 -11.93 -7.84
N ASP A 108 1.16 -12.36 -8.67
CA ASP A 108 1.56 -13.76 -8.79
C ASP A 108 2.17 -14.27 -7.48
N GLU A 109 3.11 -13.53 -6.88
CA GLU A 109 3.72 -13.90 -5.58
C GLU A 109 2.67 -14.04 -4.47
N ILE A 110 1.75 -13.08 -4.35
CA ILE A 110 0.65 -13.13 -3.37
C ILE A 110 -0.24 -14.35 -3.63
N THR A 111 -0.51 -14.67 -4.90
CA THR A 111 -1.31 -15.83 -5.27
C THR A 111 -0.62 -17.13 -4.85
N ASP A 112 0.68 -17.26 -5.08
CA ASP A 112 1.46 -18.42 -4.69
C ASP A 112 1.49 -18.61 -3.17
N LEU A 113 1.68 -17.53 -2.42
CA LEU A 113 1.63 -17.55 -0.96
C LEU A 113 0.24 -18.00 -0.45
N LEU A 114 -0.83 -17.46 -1.03
CA LEU A 114 -2.19 -17.86 -0.67
C LEU A 114 -2.47 -19.33 -1.01
N LEU A 115 -1.97 -19.81 -2.15
CA LEU A 115 -2.13 -21.21 -2.56
C LEU A 115 -1.40 -22.16 -1.61
N ALA A 116 -0.19 -21.80 -1.19
CA ALA A 116 0.55 -22.57 -0.20
C ALA A 116 -0.22 -22.65 1.14
N GLN A 117 -0.76 -21.53 1.62
CA GLN A 117 -1.57 -21.51 2.85
C GLN A 117 -2.87 -22.30 2.71
N ALA A 118 -3.57 -22.19 1.57
CA ALA A 118 -4.78 -22.96 1.30
C ALA A 118 -4.51 -24.47 1.31
N ARG A 119 -3.39 -24.93 0.72
CA ARG A 119 -2.96 -26.33 0.75
C ARG A 119 -2.61 -26.83 2.16
N ASN A 120 -2.14 -25.94 3.03
CA ASN A 120 -1.92 -26.24 4.44
C ASN A 120 -3.22 -26.25 5.27
N GLY A 121 -4.38 -26.07 4.65
CA GLY A 121 -5.68 -26.10 5.32
C GLY A 121 -6.13 -24.76 5.90
N VAL A 122 -5.48 -23.64 5.57
CA VAL A 122 -5.92 -22.31 5.99
C VAL A 122 -7.17 -21.91 5.20
N VAL A 123 -8.35 -22.16 5.81
CA VAL A 123 -9.66 -21.96 5.20
C VAL A 123 -9.86 -20.54 4.67
N ALA A 124 -9.34 -19.52 5.37
CA ALA A 124 -9.44 -18.13 4.93
C ALA A 124 -8.76 -17.90 3.56
N SER A 125 -7.57 -18.46 3.36
CA SER A 125 -6.86 -18.39 2.07
C SER A 125 -7.60 -19.14 0.97
N THR A 126 -8.19 -20.30 1.29
CA THR A 126 -9.03 -21.07 0.36
C THR A 126 -10.27 -20.29 -0.08
N ILE A 127 -10.99 -19.65 0.86
CA ILE A 127 -12.14 -18.80 0.55
C ILE A 127 -11.73 -17.62 -0.34
N PHE A 128 -10.61 -16.96 0.00
CA PHE A 128 -10.15 -15.80 -0.75
C PHE A 128 -9.75 -16.18 -2.19
N LEU A 129 -9.08 -17.32 -2.38
CA LEU A 129 -8.73 -17.82 -3.71
C LEU A 129 -9.97 -18.28 -4.50
N ALA A 130 -10.91 -18.98 -3.85
CA ALA A 130 -12.16 -19.39 -4.49
C ALA A 130 -12.91 -18.16 -5.03
N ARG A 131 -12.95 -17.07 -4.25
CA ARG A 131 -13.57 -15.81 -4.66
C ARG A 131 -12.79 -15.10 -5.78
N SER A 132 -11.50 -14.89 -5.59
CA SER A 132 -10.70 -14.04 -6.50
C SER A 132 -10.33 -14.72 -7.82
N ARG A 133 -10.30 -16.06 -7.88
CA ARG A 133 -9.85 -16.81 -9.07
C ARG A 133 -10.90 -17.75 -9.65
N ALA A 134 -11.70 -18.41 -8.81
CA ALA A 134 -12.66 -19.40 -9.26
C ALA A 134 -14.08 -18.84 -9.43
N GLY A 135 -14.25 -17.52 -9.25
CA GLY A 135 -15.52 -16.84 -9.52
C GLY A 135 -16.63 -17.19 -8.53
N PHE A 136 -16.28 -17.71 -7.35
CA PHE A 136 -17.28 -17.95 -6.31
C PHE A 136 -17.73 -16.60 -5.76
N GLU A 137 -18.94 -16.21 -6.12
CA GLU A 137 -19.61 -15.09 -5.49
C GLU A 137 -20.15 -15.52 -4.13
N ASN A 138 -20.13 -14.58 -3.19
CA ASN A 138 -21.02 -14.70 -2.05
C ASN A 138 -22.40 -14.33 -2.57
N ASP A 139 -23.12 -15.29 -3.11
CA ASP A 139 -24.58 -15.29 -2.97
C ASP A 139 -24.88 -15.50 -1.48
N ALA A 140 -24.54 -14.50 -0.68
CA ALA A 140 -25.41 -14.14 0.42
C ALA A 140 -26.66 -13.57 -0.25
N GLY A 141 -27.43 -14.45 -0.92
CA GLY A 141 -28.85 -14.20 -1.10
C GLY A 141 -29.31 -13.71 0.25
N VAL A 142 -29.92 -12.53 0.27
CA VAL A 142 -30.61 -12.03 1.45
C VAL A 142 -31.42 -13.23 1.94
N ILE A 143 -31.03 -13.79 3.10
CA ILE A 143 -31.86 -14.77 3.76
C ILE A 143 -33.07 -13.95 4.19
N GLU A 144 -34.08 -13.85 3.32
CA GLU A 144 -35.39 -13.32 3.65
C GLU A 144 -35.98 -14.26 4.70
N GLY A 145 -35.60 -14.05 5.95
CA GLY A 145 -35.83 -15.02 7.01
C GLY A 145 -34.88 -14.85 8.19
N LYS A 146 -34.92 -13.69 8.86
CA LYS A 146 -34.58 -13.51 10.28
C LYS A 146 -33.28 -14.16 10.80
N ALA A 147 -32.24 -14.29 9.98
CA ALA A 147 -30.91 -14.59 10.49
C ALA A 147 -30.11 -13.29 10.57
N GLN A 148 -30.36 -12.51 11.64
CA GLN A 148 -29.37 -11.51 12.02
C GLN A 148 -28.02 -12.24 12.17
N PRO A 149 -26.91 -11.71 11.63
CA PRO A 149 -25.62 -12.28 11.93
C PRO A 149 -25.50 -12.30 13.45
N LYS A 150 -25.41 -13.50 14.04
CA LYS A 150 -25.11 -13.64 15.45
C LYS A 150 -23.71 -13.08 15.58
N VAL A 151 -23.62 -11.80 15.93
CA VAL A 151 -22.40 -11.18 16.41
C VAL A 151 -22.07 -11.95 17.66
N VAL A 152 -21.28 -13.01 17.50
CA VAL A 152 -20.61 -13.63 18.63
C VAL A 152 -19.65 -12.56 19.07
N ASN A 153 -20.06 -11.77 20.07
CA ASN A 153 -19.17 -10.96 20.86
C ASN A 153 -18.17 -11.95 21.48
N ASN A 154 -17.12 -12.29 20.74
CA ASN A 154 -15.90 -12.83 21.32
C ASN A 154 -15.29 -11.67 22.10
N THR A 155 -15.86 -11.39 23.26
CA THR A 155 -15.17 -10.71 24.34
C THR A 155 -13.99 -11.61 24.68
N VAL A 156 -12.85 -11.32 24.06
CA VAL A 156 -11.57 -11.81 24.55
C VAL A 156 -11.44 -11.20 25.93
N ASN A 157 -11.71 -11.99 26.97
CA ASN A 157 -11.38 -11.62 28.34
C ASN A 157 -9.85 -11.58 28.42
N VAL A 158 -9.28 -10.42 28.11
CA VAL A 158 -7.89 -10.12 28.41
C VAL A 158 -7.81 -10.05 29.93
N THR A 159 -7.50 -11.19 30.54
CA THR A 159 -7.15 -11.23 31.96
C THR A 159 -5.78 -10.61 32.05
N PHE A 160 -5.74 -9.31 32.35
CA PHE A 160 -4.49 -8.68 32.74
C PHE A 160 -4.01 -9.41 33.99
N ALA A 161 -2.83 -10.03 33.93
CA ALA A 161 -2.16 -10.51 35.12
C ALA A 161 -2.14 -9.34 36.12
N GLN A 162 -2.46 -9.62 37.39
CA GLN A 162 -2.44 -8.57 38.41
C GLN A 162 -1.10 -7.83 38.35
N PRO A 163 -1.10 -6.49 38.51
CA PRO A 163 0.12 -5.73 38.47
C PRO A 163 1.10 -6.34 39.48
N MET A 164 2.21 -6.87 38.96
CA MET A 164 3.27 -7.45 39.76
C MET A 164 3.70 -6.43 40.81
N THR A 165 3.87 -6.89 42.05
CA THR A 165 4.31 -5.99 43.12
C THR A 165 5.72 -5.50 42.81
N LYS A 166 6.09 -4.33 43.32
CA LYS A 166 7.43 -3.77 43.09
C LYS A 166 8.55 -4.68 43.61
N GLU A 167 8.25 -5.51 44.60
CA GLU A 167 9.17 -6.47 45.21
C GLU A 167 9.43 -7.66 44.28
N ASP A 168 8.39 -8.21 43.65
CA ASP A 168 8.51 -9.31 42.68
C ASP A 168 9.27 -8.88 41.41
N PHE A 169 9.05 -7.63 40.96
CA PHE A 169 9.79 -7.08 39.83
C PHE A 169 11.28 -6.84 40.15
N ALA A 170 11.58 -6.44 41.39
CA ALA A 170 12.95 -6.27 41.85
C ALA A 170 13.70 -7.60 41.93
N ALA A 171 13.04 -8.67 42.42
CA ALA A 171 13.60 -10.02 42.46
C ALA A 171 13.93 -10.58 41.07
N LEU A 172 13.16 -10.20 40.04
CA LEU A 172 13.36 -10.62 38.66
C LEU A 172 14.53 -9.91 37.96
N LEU A 173 14.92 -8.73 38.48
CA LEU A 173 16.04 -7.93 37.98
C LEU A 173 17.35 -8.17 38.76
N ASP A 174 17.30 -8.89 39.88
CA ASP A 174 18.48 -9.21 40.66
C ASP A 174 19.19 -10.47 40.11
N PRO A 175 20.42 -10.34 39.57
CA PRO A 175 21.15 -11.45 38.94
C PRO A 175 21.75 -12.46 39.94
N LYS A 176 21.23 -12.53 41.17
CA LYS A 176 21.80 -13.35 42.27
C LYS A 176 20.95 -14.57 42.69
N VAL A 177 19.98 -14.99 41.88
CA VAL A 177 19.23 -16.25 42.13
C VAL A 177 19.38 -17.21 40.95
N ILE A 178 20.62 -17.43 40.52
CA ILE A 178 21.00 -18.65 39.80
C ILE A 178 22.14 -19.29 40.59
N ASP A 179 21.86 -19.63 41.84
CA ASP A 179 22.61 -20.68 42.51
C ASP A 179 21.84 -21.98 42.29
N HIS A 180 22.46 -22.81 41.46
CA HIS A 180 22.15 -24.21 41.27
C HIS A 180 22.23 -24.95 42.60
N GLU A 181 21.18 -25.68 42.98
CA GLU A 181 21.34 -26.91 43.74
C GLU A 181 20.36 -27.99 43.26
N HIS A 182 20.98 -29.12 42.90
CA HIS A 182 20.54 -30.52 42.78
C HIS A 182 19.07 -30.93 42.94
#